data_AF-A0A539EHL4-F1
#
_entry.id   AF-A0A539EHL4-F1
#
_cell.length_a   1.000
_cell.length_b   1.000
_cell.length_c   1.000
_cell.angle_alpha   90.00
_cell.angle_beta   90.00
_cell.angle_gamma   90.00
#
_symmetry.space_group_name_H-M   'P 1'
#
loop_
_entity.id
_entity.type
_entity.pdbx_description
1 polymer ?
#
loop_
_entity_poly.entity_id
_entity_poly.type
_entity_poly.pdbx_seq_one_letter_code
_entity_poly.pdbx_strand_id
1 'polypeptide(L)'
;ALTVIGIPQIVKNFRGGKATVKDLVLSGNLIWFGAATLLSVVSIGNGASLWWNLANVAGVLESAIVVGQINAYKRDKAEMKATALTAVGAASLVGLIAAQAFMPLKAWLDLSFTGAMGLLWVLNAPQIRHNHQVWLKEGRVADGIAPLYPILVTVGSLLHLFTALVTGDVRWAINAVIGIATASIVLGQIYAPKTTNALLRPVIRLIESVLSRFAPRSSVAAAFAGASLAAFAGHDAAGQVSAVVEKAKTLPGRSVIFLEAPTAAGKSTLAKSLEGALVGRLRALEIDRYYGNVADAPRDAAGRPDFDRPDALKLDRAAKDIRALLAGERVELPSYDMASGLSNPNSGEYMQLDADDVLIVDSIFASHPLLKAAAEGRQALDVYMDAPAVVRLARRLARDKVTRGKPVGDNLRGWARILENEAAYIKPLRDGADAVINLVTPEELAGLPAAYEKLLAEEADPVVRALMGEMIRASLRADGAAR
;
A
#
# COMPACT_ATOMS: atom_id res chain seq x y z
N ALA A 1 -29.86 13.62 18.89
CA ALA A 1 -29.21 12.52 18.13
C ALA A 1 -27.74 12.83 17.85
N LEU A 2 -27.42 13.96 17.21
CA LEU A 2 -26.04 14.40 16.93
C LEU A 2 -25.18 14.45 18.20
N THR A 3 -25.63 15.12 19.26
CA THR A 3 -24.93 15.21 20.57
C THR A 3 -24.62 13.86 21.21
N VAL A 4 -25.52 12.89 21.07
CA VAL A 4 -25.37 11.54 21.63
C VAL A 4 -24.25 10.75 20.92
N ILE A 5 -23.83 11.18 19.73
CA ILE A 5 -22.79 10.53 18.91
C ILE A 5 -21.52 11.37 18.88
N GLY A 6 -21.69 12.68 18.67
CA GLY A 6 -20.63 13.67 18.57
C GLY A 6 -19.79 13.68 19.84
N ILE A 7 -20.42 13.79 21.01
CA ILE A 7 -19.67 13.84 22.28
C ILE A 7 -18.85 12.56 22.53
N PRO A 8 -19.42 11.33 22.44
CA PRO A 8 -18.62 10.11 22.57
C PRO A 8 -17.49 9.99 21.54
N GLN A 9 -17.71 10.41 20.29
CA GLN A 9 -16.67 10.39 19.27
C GLN A 9 -15.56 11.41 19.56
N ILE A 10 -15.91 12.62 20.01
CA ILE A 10 -14.96 13.65 20.43
C ILE A 10 -14.10 13.14 21.58
N VAL A 11 -14.73 12.52 22.59
CA VAL A 11 -14.03 11.94 23.74
C VAL A 11 -13.15 10.76 23.32
N LYS A 12 -13.63 9.89 22.43
CA LYS A 12 -12.86 8.77 21.87
C LYS A 12 -11.60 9.27 21.15
N ASN A 13 -11.76 10.26 20.26
CA ASN A 13 -10.66 10.87 19.52
C ASN A 13 -9.65 11.55 20.46
N PHE A 14 -10.14 12.26 21.48
CA PHE A 14 -9.28 12.92 22.46
C PHE A 14 -8.44 11.93 23.27
N ARG A 15 -9.04 10.79 23.68
CA ARG A 15 -8.34 9.76 24.48
C ARG A 15 -7.42 8.87 23.64
N GLY A 16 -7.79 8.55 22.40
CA GLY A 16 -7.07 7.59 21.55
C GLY A 16 -6.18 8.20 20.48
N GLY A 17 -6.23 9.53 20.29
CA GLY A 17 -5.35 10.27 19.38
C GLY A 17 -5.37 9.75 17.94
N LYS A 18 -4.17 9.60 17.34
CA LYS A 18 -4.02 9.16 15.95
C LYS A 18 -4.62 7.77 15.68
N ALA A 19 -4.54 6.86 16.64
CA ALA A 19 -5.01 5.48 16.46
C ALA A 19 -6.53 5.40 16.23
N THR A 20 -7.30 6.31 16.82
CA THR A 20 -8.76 6.33 16.72
C THR A 20 -9.32 6.88 15.40
N VAL A 21 -8.48 7.56 14.61
CA VAL A 21 -8.90 8.20 13.36
C VAL A 21 -8.20 7.63 12.12
N LYS A 22 -7.33 6.63 12.29
CA LYS A 22 -6.50 6.07 11.20
C LYS A 22 -7.33 5.59 10.00
N ASP A 23 -8.47 4.92 10.26
CA ASP A 23 -9.35 4.39 9.21
C ASP A 23 -10.57 5.28 8.94
N LEU A 24 -10.62 6.48 9.54
CA LEU A 24 -11.65 7.47 9.25
C LEU A 24 -11.24 8.32 8.06
N VAL A 25 -12.09 8.40 7.05
CA VAL A 25 -11.94 9.31 5.93
C VAL A 25 -12.62 10.63 6.29
N LEU A 26 -11.90 11.74 6.12
CA LEU A 26 -12.41 13.06 6.52
C LEU A 26 -13.69 13.46 5.76
N SER A 27 -13.75 13.17 4.45
CA SER A 27 -14.93 13.44 3.62
C SER A 27 -16.18 12.64 4.03
N GLY A 28 -16.01 11.43 4.56
CA GLY A 28 -17.10 10.63 5.12
C GLY A 28 -17.68 11.23 6.41
N ASN A 29 -16.88 11.98 7.17
CA ASN A 29 -17.33 12.61 8.42
C ASN A 29 -17.85 14.05 8.23
N LEU A 30 -17.59 14.67 7.08
CA LEU A 30 -18.19 15.96 6.67
C LEU A 30 -19.70 15.86 6.41
N ILE A 31 -20.24 14.64 6.31
CA ILE A 31 -21.67 14.33 6.26
C ILE A 31 -22.43 14.94 7.43
N TRP A 32 -21.93 14.77 8.64
CA TRP A 32 -22.61 15.23 9.86
C TRP A 32 -22.61 16.75 9.94
N PHE A 33 -21.50 17.36 9.51
CA PHE A 33 -21.40 18.81 9.38
C PHE A 33 -22.38 19.36 8.33
N GLY A 34 -22.45 18.75 7.14
CA GLY A 34 -23.39 19.14 6.09
C GLY A 34 -24.85 18.97 6.51
N ALA A 35 -25.20 17.82 7.09
CA ALA A 35 -26.55 17.52 7.56
C ALA A 35 -26.98 18.45 8.71
N ALA A 36 -26.12 18.66 9.72
CA ALA A 36 -26.39 19.59 10.82
C ALA A 36 -26.56 21.03 10.32
N THR A 37 -25.73 21.46 9.34
CA THR A 37 -25.83 22.78 8.73
C THR A 37 -27.16 22.94 8.00
N LEU A 38 -27.56 21.97 7.17
CA LEU A 38 -28.85 21.99 6.46
C LEU A 38 -30.06 22.01 7.41
N LEU A 39 -30.04 21.20 8.47
CA LEU A 39 -31.11 21.19 9.50
C LEU A 39 -31.20 22.52 10.25
N SER A 40 -30.05 23.14 10.56
CA SER A 40 -29.99 24.46 11.19
C SER A 40 -30.66 25.54 10.35
N VAL A 41 -30.45 25.48 9.04
CA VAL A 41 -31.00 26.43 8.07
C VAL A 41 -32.53 26.29 7.96
N VAL A 42 -33.02 25.05 7.83
CA VAL A 42 -34.46 24.77 7.73
C VAL A 42 -35.21 25.26 8.97
N SER A 43 -34.57 25.17 10.14
CA SER A 43 -35.14 25.59 11.42
C SER A 43 -35.21 27.11 11.56
N ILE A 44 -34.12 27.82 11.25
CA ILE A 44 -34.04 29.28 11.43
C ILE A 44 -35.00 30.01 10.47
N GLY A 45 -35.12 29.55 9.22
CA GLY A 45 -35.98 30.18 8.20
C GLY A 45 -37.49 30.05 8.46
N ASN A 46 -37.93 29.21 9.40
CA ASN A 46 -39.34 28.91 9.68
C ASN A 46 -39.80 29.33 11.08
N GLY A 47 -39.06 30.22 11.76
CA GLY A 47 -39.47 30.72 13.08
C GLY A 47 -39.42 29.66 14.19
N ALA A 48 -38.53 28.67 14.07
CA ALA A 48 -38.37 27.66 15.10
C ALA A 48 -37.96 28.26 16.45
N SER A 49 -38.36 27.59 17.53
CA SER A 49 -38.04 28.03 18.89
C SER A 49 -36.53 28.19 19.10
N LEU A 50 -36.16 29.12 20.00
CA LEU A 50 -34.77 29.37 20.38
C LEU A 50 -34.03 28.07 20.75
N TRP A 51 -34.69 27.17 21.48
CA TRP A 51 -34.13 25.87 21.88
C TRP A 51 -33.77 24.98 20.69
N TRP A 52 -34.55 25.06 19.61
CA TRP A 52 -34.28 24.30 18.39
C TRP A 52 -33.12 24.86 17.59
N ASN A 53 -33.01 26.19 17.54
CA ASN A 53 -31.86 26.84 16.92
C ASN A 53 -30.57 26.59 17.72
N LEU A 54 -30.64 26.58 19.05
CA LEU A 54 -29.50 26.23 19.91
C LEU A 54 -29.04 24.78 19.74
N ALA A 55 -29.97 23.83 19.67
CA ALA A 55 -29.65 22.41 19.43
C ALA A 55 -28.96 22.19 18.07
N ASN A 56 -29.40 22.93 17.06
CA ASN A 56 -28.84 22.91 15.71
C ASN A 56 -27.42 23.49 15.66
N VAL A 57 -27.20 24.67 16.27
CA VAL A 57 -25.86 25.27 16.41
C VAL A 57 -24.91 24.34 17.17
N ALA A 58 -25.38 23.70 18.24
CA ALA A 58 -24.59 22.70 18.98
C ALA A 58 -24.17 21.53 18.08
N GLY A 59 -25.07 20.99 17.26
CA GLY A 59 -24.74 19.91 16.31
C GLY A 59 -23.73 20.32 15.23
N VAL A 60 -23.79 21.56 14.74
CA VAL A 60 -22.79 22.11 13.81
C VAL A 60 -21.42 22.23 14.48
N LEU A 61 -21.38 22.77 15.70
CA LEU A 61 -20.14 22.91 16.49
C LEU A 61 -19.50 21.55 16.78
N GLU A 62 -20.28 20.57 17.24
CA GLU A 62 -19.80 19.21 17.51
C GLU A 62 -19.20 18.57 16.26
N SER A 63 -19.88 18.71 15.11
CA SER A 63 -19.40 18.18 13.84
C SER A 63 -18.09 18.85 13.40
N ALA A 64 -17.97 20.16 13.58
CA ALA A 64 -16.75 20.91 13.30
C ALA A 64 -15.58 20.45 14.18
N ILE A 65 -15.84 20.15 15.46
CA ILE A 65 -14.83 19.63 16.39
C ILE A 65 -14.34 18.24 15.94
N VAL A 66 -15.24 17.32 15.57
CA VAL A 66 -14.86 15.97 15.09
C VAL A 66 -14.01 16.06 13.82
N VAL A 67 -14.43 16.87 12.84
CA VAL A 67 -13.66 17.10 11.60
C VAL A 67 -12.30 17.73 11.92
N GLY A 68 -12.26 18.70 12.83
CA GLY A 68 -11.02 19.33 13.29
C GLY A 68 -10.05 18.34 13.93
N GLN A 69 -10.53 17.42 14.78
CA GLN A 69 -9.71 16.38 15.40
C GLN A 69 -9.12 15.41 14.36
N ILE A 70 -9.92 14.91 13.43
CA ILE A 70 -9.45 14.00 12.38
C ILE A 70 -8.37 14.70 11.53
N ASN A 71 -8.59 15.96 11.14
CA ASN A 71 -7.63 16.73 10.36
C ASN A 71 -6.30 16.96 11.13
N ALA A 72 -6.39 17.32 12.41
CA ALA A 72 -5.23 17.57 13.27
C ALA A 72 -4.36 16.31 13.45
N TYR A 73 -4.98 15.13 13.52
CA TYR A 73 -4.28 13.87 13.74
C TYR A 73 -3.73 13.22 12.46
N LYS A 74 -4.38 13.41 11.28
CA LYS A 74 -3.93 12.81 10.01
C LYS A 74 -2.90 13.65 9.23
N ARG A 75 -3.05 14.98 9.15
CA ARG A 75 -2.14 15.91 8.45
C ARG A 75 -1.61 15.45 7.07
N ASP A 76 -2.44 14.81 6.25
CA ASP A 76 -2.06 14.45 4.86
C ASP A 76 -2.44 15.58 3.88
N LYS A 77 -1.45 16.11 3.14
CA LYS A 77 -1.65 17.20 2.15
C LYS A 77 -2.60 16.80 1.01
N ALA A 78 -2.65 15.52 0.62
CA ALA A 78 -3.54 15.04 -0.43
C ALA A 78 -5.00 14.95 0.07
N GLU A 79 -5.20 14.43 1.28
CA GLU A 79 -6.51 14.45 1.94
C GLU A 79 -6.97 15.88 2.24
N MET A 80 -6.09 16.82 2.59
CA MET A 80 -6.45 18.23 2.81
C MET A 80 -6.99 18.92 1.56
N LYS A 81 -6.53 18.57 0.35
CA LYS A 81 -7.12 19.10 -0.90
C LYS A 81 -8.53 18.57 -1.14
N ALA A 82 -8.74 17.26 -0.93
CA ALA A 82 -10.08 16.66 -1.00
C ALA A 82 -11.01 17.27 0.06
N THR A 83 -10.47 17.52 1.26
CA THR A 83 -11.14 18.21 2.37
C THR A 83 -11.57 19.63 2.01
N ALA A 84 -10.68 20.42 1.42
CA ALA A 84 -10.99 21.77 0.98
C ALA A 84 -12.12 21.75 -0.06
N LEU A 85 -12.09 20.80 -1.01
CA LEU A 85 -13.15 20.62 -2.01
C LEU A 85 -14.49 20.22 -1.36
N THR A 86 -14.47 19.33 -0.36
CA THR A 86 -15.67 18.95 0.40
C THR A 86 -16.18 20.08 1.30
N ALA A 87 -15.29 20.88 1.90
CA ALA A 87 -15.64 22.06 2.69
C ALA A 87 -16.25 23.16 1.81
N VAL A 88 -15.73 23.36 0.59
CA VAL A 88 -16.34 24.23 -0.42
C VAL A 88 -17.73 23.69 -0.83
N GLY A 89 -17.87 22.37 -1.00
CA GLY A 89 -19.17 21.73 -1.26
C GLY A 89 -20.16 21.81 -0.09
N ALA A 90 -19.67 21.85 1.16
CA ALA A 90 -20.52 22.11 2.32
C ALA A 90 -20.86 23.60 2.44
N ALA A 91 -19.93 24.50 2.11
CA ALA A 91 -20.15 25.94 2.09
C ALA A 91 -21.07 26.36 0.94
N SER A 92 -21.13 25.62 -0.19
CA SER A 92 -22.10 25.88 -1.25
C SER A 92 -23.55 25.66 -0.80
N LEU A 93 -23.77 24.90 0.29
CA LEU A 93 -25.07 24.80 0.94
C LEU A 93 -25.51 26.14 1.52
N VAL A 94 -24.60 27.05 1.86
CA VAL A 94 -24.90 28.44 2.26
C VAL A 94 -25.52 29.22 1.09
N GLY A 95 -25.09 28.97 -0.15
CA GLY A 95 -25.72 29.53 -1.35
C GLY A 95 -27.15 29.00 -1.57
N LEU A 96 -27.40 27.73 -1.23
CA LEU A 96 -28.75 27.15 -1.20
C LEU A 96 -29.65 27.80 -0.14
N ILE A 97 -29.09 28.32 0.96
CA ILE A 97 -29.83 29.13 1.95
C ILE A 97 -30.35 30.41 1.29
N ALA A 98 -29.46 31.14 0.60
CA ALA A 98 -29.83 32.39 -0.06
C ALA A 98 -30.88 32.16 -1.16
N ALA A 99 -30.87 30.99 -1.80
CA ALA A 99 -31.89 30.60 -2.78
C ALA A 99 -33.30 30.42 -2.19
N GLN A 100 -33.44 30.18 -0.88
CA GLN A 100 -34.75 30.07 -0.21
C GLN A 100 -35.57 31.36 -0.36
N ALA A 101 -34.91 32.52 -0.34
CA ALA A 101 -35.56 33.82 -0.50
C ALA A 101 -36.24 33.99 -1.88
N PHE A 102 -35.93 33.14 -2.85
CA PHE A 102 -36.37 33.26 -4.24
C PHE A 102 -37.25 32.09 -4.71
N MET A 103 -37.66 31.18 -3.83
CA MET A 103 -38.50 30.05 -4.23
C MET A 103 -39.48 29.61 -3.12
N PRO A 104 -40.61 28.96 -3.45
CA PRO A 104 -41.57 28.49 -2.45
C PRO A 104 -40.96 27.52 -1.45
N LEU A 105 -41.31 27.65 -0.17
CA LEU A 105 -40.77 26.83 0.93
C LEU A 105 -40.81 25.33 0.64
N LYS A 106 -41.93 24.82 0.11
CA LYS A 106 -42.06 23.41 -0.26
C LYS A 106 -41.05 22.99 -1.33
N ALA A 107 -40.87 23.80 -2.37
CA ALA A 107 -39.93 23.51 -3.45
C ALA A 107 -38.48 23.58 -2.96
N TRP A 108 -38.18 24.53 -2.07
CA TRP A 108 -36.87 24.65 -1.45
C TRP A 108 -36.53 23.46 -0.54
N LEU A 109 -37.49 23.03 0.28
CA LEU A 109 -37.36 21.84 1.12
C LEU A 109 -37.15 20.59 0.25
N ASP A 110 -37.98 20.40 -0.78
CA ASP A 110 -37.86 19.27 -1.71
C ASP A 110 -36.46 19.22 -2.37
N LEU A 111 -35.95 20.36 -2.83
CA LEU A 111 -34.62 20.49 -3.44
C LEU A 111 -33.48 20.25 -2.43
N SER A 112 -33.56 20.89 -1.26
CA SER A 112 -32.52 20.82 -0.23
C SER A 112 -32.41 19.41 0.35
N PHE A 113 -33.54 18.73 0.59
CA PHE A 113 -33.55 17.35 1.08
C PHE A 113 -33.06 16.35 0.01
N THR A 114 -33.50 16.50 -1.24
CA THR A 114 -33.04 15.62 -2.34
C THR A 114 -31.53 15.80 -2.60
N GLY A 115 -31.07 17.06 -2.62
CA GLY A 115 -29.66 17.40 -2.77
C GLY A 115 -28.81 16.88 -1.60
N ALA A 116 -29.29 16.99 -0.37
CA ALA A 116 -28.63 16.45 0.81
C ALA A 116 -28.46 14.94 0.73
N MET A 117 -29.50 14.19 0.34
CA MET A 117 -29.43 12.73 0.21
C MET A 117 -28.51 12.26 -0.93
N GLY A 118 -28.50 12.96 -2.07
CA GLY A 118 -27.53 12.71 -3.13
C GLY A 118 -26.09 13.01 -2.69
N LEU A 119 -25.90 14.08 -1.92
CA LEU A 119 -24.61 14.45 -1.35
C LEU A 119 -24.14 13.43 -0.30
N LEU A 120 -25.03 12.90 0.54
CA LEU A 120 -24.71 11.83 1.50
C LEU A 120 -24.11 10.59 0.81
N TRP A 121 -24.60 10.24 -0.38
CA TRP A 121 -24.04 9.13 -1.15
C TRP A 121 -22.63 9.44 -1.65
N VAL A 122 -22.43 10.63 -2.25
CA VAL A 122 -21.13 11.10 -2.73
C VAL A 122 -20.11 11.20 -1.60
N LEU A 123 -20.53 11.64 -0.41
CA LEU A 123 -19.67 11.77 0.75
C LEU A 123 -19.37 10.42 1.45
N ASN A 124 -20.28 9.44 1.38
CA ASN A 124 -20.04 8.10 1.93
C ASN A 124 -19.17 7.22 1.03
N ALA A 125 -19.19 7.44 -0.29
CA ALA A 125 -18.44 6.61 -1.24
C ALA A 125 -16.93 6.50 -0.92
N PRO A 126 -16.21 7.58 -0.54
CA PRO A 126 -14.83 7.49 -0.07
C PRO A 126 -14.63 6.58 1.15
N GLN A 127 -15.50 6.67 2.17
CA GLN A 127 -15.41 5.82 3.36
C GLN A 127 -15.71 4.35 3.04
N ILE A 128 -16.72 4.07 2.21
CA ILE A 128 -17.05 2.71 1.76
C ILE A 128 -15.89 2.09 0.98
N ARG A 129 -15.28 2.87 0.09
CA ARG A 129 -14.10 2.45 -0.69
C ARG A 129 -12.90 2.20 0.23
N HIS A 130 -12.66 3.08 1.19
CA HIS A 130 -11.59 2.93 2.17
C HIS A 130 -11.78 1.66 3.01
N ASN A 131 -12.96 1.42 3.57
CA ASN A 131 -13.28 0.21 4.33
C ASN A 131 -13.05 -1.06 3.50
N HIS A 132 -13.46 -1.04 2.22
CA HIS A 132 -13.21 -2.14 1.30
C HIS A 132 -11.70 -2.35 1.03
N GLN A 133 -10.94 -1.26 0.90
CA GLN A 133 -9.48 -1.34 0.71
C GLN A 133 -8.76 -1.83 1.95
N VAL A 134 -9.11 -1.36 3.15
CA VAL A 134 -8.58 -1.87 4.43
C VAL A 134 -8.87 -3.36 4.55
N TRP A 135 -10.09 -3.79 4.23
CA TRP A 135 -10.44 -5.21 4.22
C TRP A 135 -9.60 -6.02 3.22
N LEU A 136 -9.43 -5.53 1.98
CA LEU A 136 -8.65 -6.23 0.95
C LEU A 136 -7.15 -6.27 1.25
N LYS A 137 -6.60 -5.23 1.84
CA LYS A 137 -5.17 -5.10 2.13
C LYS A 137 -4.79 -5.79 3.44
N GLU A 138 -5.63 -5.66 4.46
CA GLU A 138 -5.27 -5.98 5.85
C GLU A 138 -6.13 -7.07 6.49
N GLY A 139 -7.21 -7.54 5.84
CA GLY A 139 -8.06 -8.63 6.35
C GLY A 139 -8.82 -8.31 7.64
N ARG A 140 -8.86 -7.04 8.06
CA ARG A 140 -9.51 -6.54 9.27
C ARG A 140 -10.59 -5.51 8.96
N VAL A 141 -11.48 -5.30 9.93
CA VAL A 141 -12.50 -4.25 9.88
C VAL A 141 -11.83 -2.89 10.15
N ALA A 142 -12.33 -1.84 9.49
CA ALA A 142 -11.90 -0.46 9.73
C ALA A 142 -12.35 0.02 11.11
N ASP A 143 -11.43 0.58 11.89
CA ASP A 143 -11.69 1.10 13.24
C ASP A 143 -12.15 2.56 13.20
N GLY A 144 -12.84 3.00 14.26
CA GLY A 144 -13.09 4.42 14.51
C GLY A 144 -14.53 4.89 14.28
N ILE A 145 -15.37 4.12 13.60
CA ILE A 145 -16.81 4.42 13.43
C ILE A 145 -17.52 4.40 14.80
N ALA A 146 -18.39 5.38 15.06
CA ALA A 146 -19.11 5.48 16.33
C ALA A 146 -20.09 4.31 16.51
N PRO A 147 -20.15 3.66 17.70
CA PRO A 147 -21.03 2.50 17.96
C PRO A 147 -22.52 2.76 17.71
N LEU A 148 -22.95 4.02 17.79
CA LEU A 148 -24.35 4.45 17.65
C LEU A 148 -24.76 4.83 16.22
N TYR A 149 -23.81 4.84 15.27
CA TYR A 149 -24.08 5.06 13.85
C TYR A 149 -25.16 4.14 13.25
N PRO A 150 -25.18 2.82 13.53
CA PRO A 150 -26.19 1.89 13.01
C PRO A 150 -27.62 2.29 13.42
N ILE A 151 -27.80 2.62 14.71
CA ILE A 151 -29.10 2.94 15.28
C ILE A 151 -29.66 4.21 14.64
N LEU A 152 -28.81 5.21 14.39
CA LEU A 152 -29.27 6.48 13.83
C LEU A 152 -29.71 6.34 12.37
N VAL A 153 -29.02 5.55 11.55
CA VAL A 153 -29.47 5.36 10.17
C VAL A 153 -30.74 4.54 10.11
N THR A 154 -30.86 3.49 10.95
CA THR A 154 -32.12 2.72 11.03
C THR A 154 -33.29 3.61 11.45
N VAL A 155 -33.15 4.40 12.52
CA VAL A 155 -34.21 5.30 12.99
C VAL A 155 -34.51 6.40 11.96
N GLY A 156 -33.47 7.01 11.37
CA GLY A 156 -33.62 8.04 10.34
C GLY A 156 -34.36 7.51 9.11
N SER A 157 -33.99 6.33 8.63
CA SER A 157 -34.65 5.68 7.49
C SER A 157 -36.09 5.27 7.78
N LEU A 158 -36.39 4.80 8.99
CA LEU A 158 -37.77 4.50 9.41
C LEU A 158 -38.63 5.76 9.45
N LEU A 159 -38.08 6.90 9.90
CA LEU A 159 -38.78 8.19 9.87
C LEU A 159 -39.06 8.65 8.43
N HIS A 160 -38.14 8.44 7.49
CA HIS A 160 -38.38 8.79 6.08
C HIS A 160 -39.44 7.89 5.45
N LEU A 161 -39.43 6.59 5.77
CA LEU A 161 -40.46 5.66 5.31
C LEU A 161 -41.84 6.01 5.92
N PHE A 162 -41.88 6.37 7.20
CA PHE A 162 -43.09 6.84 7.86
C PHE A 162 -43.64 8.11 7.19
N THR A 163 -42.79 9.10 6.92
CA THR A 163 -43.21 10.31 6.19
C THR A 163 -43.74 9.97 4.80
N ALA A 164 -43.08 9.07 4.05
CA ALA A 164 -43.54 8.63 2.74
C ALA A 164 -44.95 8.02 2.79
N LEU A 165 -45.23 7.21 3.81
CA LEU A 165 -46.54 6.58 4.02
C LEU A 165 -47.61 7.59 4.41
N VAL A 166 -47.27 8.58 5.25
CA VAL A 166 -48.21 9.60 5.73
C VAL A 166 -48.52 10.64 4.66
N THR A 167 -47.54 11.03 3.83
CA THR A 167 -47.70 12.09 2.83
C THR A 167 -48.00 11.58 1.42
N GLY A 168 -47.86 10.28 1.17
CA GLY A 168 -48.00 9.67 -0.16
C GLY A 168 -46.89 10.08 -1.14
N ASP A 169 -45.80 10.67 -0.65
CA ASP A 169 -44.75 11.24 -1.50
C ASP A 169 -43.58 10.25 -1.67
N VAL A 170 -43.49 9.71 -2.89
CA VAL A 170 -42.52 8.66 -3.25
C VAL A 170 -41.06 9.09 -3.08
N ARG A 171 -40.77 10.40 -3.06
CA ARG A 171 -39.41 10.92 -2.87
C ARG A 171 -38.87 10.57 -1.48
N TRP A 172 -39.72 10.58 -0.46
CA TRP A 172 -39.36 10.15 0.90
C TRP A 172 -39.08 8.65 0.98
N ALA A 173 -39.83 7.83 0.22
CA ALA A 173 -39.57 6.40 0.10
C ALA A 173 -38.23 6.12 -0.59
N ILE A 174 -37.91 6.83 -1.69
CA ILE A 174 -36.62 6.73 -2.38
C ILE A 174 -35.46 7.12 -1.43
N ASN A 175 -35.61 8.21 -0.67
CA ASN A 175 -34.62 8.63 0.31
C ASN A 175 -34.42 7.59 1.43
N ALA A 176 -35.50 6.99 1.93
CA ALA A 176 -35.42 5.90 2.90
C ALA A 176 -34.63 4.71 2.33
N VAL A 177 -34.91 4.29 1.10
CA VAL A 177 -34.20 3.18 0.43
C VAL A 177 -32.71 3.48 0.26
N ILE A 178 -32.35 4.68 -0.20
CA ILE A 178 -30.94 5.07 -0.37
C ILE A 178 -30.21 5.09 0.98
N GLY A 179 -30.84 5.67 2.02
CA GLY A 179 -30.29 5.70 3.37
C GLY A 179 -30.09 4.30 3.97
N ILE A 180 -31.09 3.42 3.82
CA ILE A 180 -31.01 2.03 4.29
C ILE A 180 -29.92 1.28 3.54
N ALA A 181 -29.88 1.37 2.22
CA ALA A 181 -28.91 0.64 1.40
C ALA A 181 -27.48 1.05 1.74
N THR A 182 -27.20 2.35 1.82
CA THR A 182 -25.85 2.87 2.11
C THR A 182 -25.36 2.53 3.52
N ALA A 183 -26.22 2.66 4.53
CA ALA A 183 -25.84 2.21 5.87
C ALA A 183 -25.71 0.70 5.97
N SER A 184 -26.59 -0.08 5.34
CA SER A 184 -26.49 -1.54 5.34
C SER A 184 -25.18 -2.03 4.74
N ILE A 185 -24.65 -1.30 3.74
CA ILE A 185 -23.32 -1.56 3.17
C ILE A 185 -22.22 -1.30 4.21
N VAL A 186 -22.22 -0.15 4.87
CA VAL A 186 -21.21 0.19 5.89
C VAL A 186 -21.29 -0.78 7.07
N LEU A 187 -22.50 -1.11 7.53
CA LEU A 187 -22.74 -2.07 8.61
C LEU A 187 -22.35 -3.49 8.20
N GLY A 188 -22.64 -3.90 6.96
CA GLY A 188 -22.20 -5.17 6.43
C GLY A 188 -20.67 -5.27 6.38
N GLN A 189 -19.97 -4.19 6.03
CA GLN A 189 -18.49 -4.16 6.10
C GLN A 189 -17.94 -4.25 7.53
N ILE A 190 -18.74 -3.94 8.55
CA ILE A 190 -18.36 -4.05 9.96
C ILE A 190 -18.68 -5.45 10.51
N TYR A 191 -19.92 -5.91 10.33
CA TYR A 191 -20.44 -7.12 10.98
C TYR A 191 -20.34 -8.39 10.12
N ALA A 192 -20.29 -8.26 8.79
CA ALA A 192 -20.21 -9.37 7.84
C ALA A 192 -19.23 -9.10 6.67
N PRO A 193 -17.98 -8.70 6.96
CA PRO A 193 -17.07 -8.11 5.97
C PRO A 193 -16.77 -9.03 4.78
N LYS A 194 -16.66 -10.34 4.98
CA LYS A 194 -16.41 -11.30 3.89
C LYS A 194 -17.51 -11.24 2.83
N THR A 195 -18.75 -11.40 3.27
CA THR A 195 -19.92 -11.45 2.40
C THR A 195 -20.19 -10.09 1.75
N THR A 196 -20.15 -9.03 2.55
CA THR A 196 -20.45 -7.69 2.05
C THR A 196 -19.39 -7.20 1.05
N ASN A 197 -18.09 -7.37 1.33
CA ASN A 197 -17.06 -6.96 0.37
C ASN A 197 -17.04 -7.85 -0.90
N ALA A 198 -17.46 -9.12 -0.82
CA ALA A 198 -17.64 -9.95 -2.01
C ALA A 198 -18.77 -9.43 -2.92
N LEU A 199 -19.90 -9.03 -2.34
CA LEU A 199 -21.03 -8.43 -3.07
C LEU A 199 -20.70 -7.05 -3.64
N LEU A 200 -19.93 -6.24 -2.93
CA LEU A 200 -19.55 -4.89 -3.38
C LEU A 200 -18.48 -4.90 -4.47
N ARG A 201 -17.65 -5.94 -4.56
CA ARG A 201 -16.52 -6.01 -5.48
C ARG A 201 -16.87 -5.62 -6.93
N PRO A 202 -17.91 -6.19 -7.58
CA PRO A 202 -18.28 -5.78 -8.95
C PRO A 202 -18.73 -4.32 -9.04
N VAL A 203 -19.48 -3.82 -8.06
CA VAL A 203 -19.95 -2.42 -8.00
C VAL A 203 -18.78 -1.46 -7.84
N ILE A 204 -17.84 -1.76 -6.93
CA ILE A 204 -16.65 -0.94 -6.71
C ILE A 204 -15.76 -0.94 -7.95
N ARG A 205 -15.58 -2.07 -8.63
CA ARG A 205 -14.85 -2.11 -9.92
C ARG A 205 -15.51 -1.24 -10.99
N LEU A 206 -16.84 -1.25 -11.07
CA LEU A 206 -17.56 -0.39 -12.00
C LEU A 206 -17.38 1.09 -11.66
N ILE A 207 -17.50 1.45 -10.38
CA ILE A 207 -17.28 2.82 -9.90
C ILE A 207 -15.84 3.26 -10.18
N GLU A 208 -14.84 2.44 -9.87
CA GLU A 208 -13.43 2.72 -10.15
C GLU A 208 -13.18 2.85 -11.66
N SER A 209 -13.80 2.01 -12.49
CA SER A 209 -13.74 2.12 -13.95
C SER A 209 -14.32 3.47 -14.43
N VAL A 210 -15.48 3.88 -13.93
CA VAL A 210 -16.10 5.16 -14.29
C VAL A 210 -15.26 6.34 -13.78
N LEU A 211 -14.86 6.33 -12.51
CA LEU A 211 -14.04 7.38 -11.92
C LEU A 211 -12.67 7.49 -12.59
N SER A 212 -12.07 6.37 -13.03
CA SER A 212 -10.79 6.39 -13.75
C SER A 212 -10.86 7.11 -15.10
N ARG A 213 -12.06 7.23 -15.70
CA ARG A 213 -12.29 8.02 -16.92
C ARG A 213 -12.20 9.52 -16.67
N PHE A 214 -12.48 9.95 -15.44
CA PHE A 214 -12.46 11.35 -15.00
C PHE A 214 -11.24 11.69 -14.13
N ALA A 215 -10.50 10.68 -13.66
CA ALA A 215 -9.23 10.88 -13.00
C ALA A 215 -8.28 11.57 -14.00
N PRO A 216 -7.57 12.65 -13.60
CA PRO A 216 -6.58 13.26 -14.46
C PRO A 216 -5.61 12.16 -14.91
N ARG A 217 -5.39 12.04 -16.22
CA ARG A 217 -4.27 11.26 -16.75
C ARG A 217 -2.99 11.93 -16.24
N SER A 218 -2.57 11.60 -15.03
CA SER A 218 -1.28 12.07 -14.52
C SER A 218 -0.24 11.43 -15.41
N SER A 219 0.41 12.23 -16.26
CA SER A 219 1.48 11.73 -17.11
C SER A 219 2.60 11.18 -16.23
N VAL A 220 3.27 10.13 -16.70
CA VAL A 220 4.51 9.64 -16.10
C VAL A 220 5.48 10.81 -15.94
N ALA A 221 5.59 11.66 -16.97
CA ALA A 221 6.36 12.89 -16.92
C ALA A 221 6.07 13.74 -15.66
N ALA A 222 4.81 13.90 -15.25
CA ALA A 222 4.47 14.63 -14.01
C ALA A 222 4.90 13.90 -12.73
N ALA A 223 4.93 12.57 -12.71
CA ALA A 223 5.46 11.80 -11.58
C ALA A 223 6.98 11.97 -11.44
N PHE A 224 7.70 12.10 -12.55
CA PHE A 224 9.14 12.29 -12.59
C PHE A 224 9.59 13.76 -12.49
N ALA A 225 8.71 14.73 -12.76
CA ALA A 225 9.03 16.17 -12.78
C ALA A 225 9.61 16.75 -11.48
N GLY A 226 9.46 16.06 -10.34
CA GLY A 226 10.05 16.45 -9.05
C GLY A 226 11.20 15.55 -8.58
N ALA A 227 11.57 14.51 -9.33
CA ALA A 227 12.61 13.57 -8.95
C ALA A 227 13.91 13.87 -9.72
N SER A 228 15.00 14.15 -9.01
CA SER A 228 16.32 14.24 -9.63
C SER A 228 16.86 12.84 -9.92
N LEU A 229 16.54 12.31 -11.10
CA LEU A 229 16.97 10.97 -11.49
C LEU A 229 18.50 10.85 -11.58
N ALA A 230 19.19 11.89 -12.02
CA ALA A 230 20.65 11.91 -12.11
C ALA A 230 21.31 11.63 -10.75
N ALA A 231 20.68 12.03 -9.66
CA ALA A 231 21.22 11.77 -8.34
C ALA A 231 21.12 10.30 -7.93
N PHE A 232 20.35 9.48 -8.66
CA PHE A 232 20.24 8.04 -8.45
C PHE A 232 21.25 7.22 -9.27
N ALA A 233 22.03 7.87 -10.14
CA ALA A 233 23.04 7.21 -10.93
C ALA A 233 24.05 6.52 -10.01
N GLY A 234 24.27 5.24 -10.25
CA GLY A 234 25.26 4.46 -9.55
C GLY A 234 26.65 4.91 -9.96
N HIS A 235 27.54 5.08 -8.98
CA HIS A 235 28.94 5.45 -9.19
C HIS A 235 29.80 4.31 -9.76
N ASP A 236 29.29 3.41 -10.61
CA ASP A 236 30.18 2.44 -11.28
C ASP A 236 31.09 3.11 -12.34
N ALA A 237 30.96 4.43 -12.54
CA ALA A 237 31.95 5.23 -13.26
C ALA A 237 33.36 5.22 -12.62
N ALA A 238 33.51 4.73 -11.38
CA ALA A 238 34.77 4.74 -10.63
C ALA A 238 35.46 3.36 -10.48
N GLY A 239 34.99 2.30 -11.14
CA GLY A 239 35.62 0.97 -11.06
C GLY A 239 35.32 0.19 -9.78
N GLN A 240 34.14 0.41 -9.17
CA GLN A 240 33.73 -0.26 -7.93
C GLN A 240 33.57 -1.77 -8.13
N VAL A 241 33.01 -2.20 -9.26
CA VAL A 241 32.95 -3.63 -9.62
C VAL A 241 34.36 -4.20 -9.74
N SER A 242 35.26 -3.50 -10.42
CA SER A 242 36.66 -3.92 -10.56
C SER A 242 37.34 -4.05 -9.20
N ALA A 243 37.14 -3.11 -8.29
CA ALA A 243 37.71 -3.19 -6.93
C ALA A 243 37.19 -4.40 -6.14
N VAL A 244 35.89 -4.70 -6.21
CA VAL A 244 35.30 -5.88 -5.59
C VAL A 244 35.83 -7.16 -6.21
N VAL A 245 35.97 -7.20 -7.54
CA VAL A 245 36.55 -8.34 -8.27
C VAL A 245 38.02 -8.55 -7.89
N GLU A 246 38.83 -7.49 -7.85
CA GLU A 246 40.23 -7.59 -7.43
C GLU A 246 40.35 -8.03 -5.98
N LYS A 247 39.55 -7.48 -5.05
CA LYS A 247 39.51 -7.94 -3.65
C LYS A 247 39.11 -9.42 -3.58
N ALA A 248 38.12 -9.85 -4.36
CA ALA A 248 37.67 -11.24 -4.41
C ALA A 248 38.77 -12.19 -4.90
N LYS A 249 39.60 -11.80 -5.88
CA LYS A 249 40.75 -12.60 -6.35
C LYS A 249 41.79 -12.86 -5.26
N THR A 250 41.96 -11.90 -4.33
CA THR A 250 42.91 -12.00 -3.22
C THR A 250 42.42 -12.87 -2.05
N LEU A 251 41.15 -13.27 -2.04
CA LEU A 251 40.62 -14.11 -0.97
C LEU A 251 41.33 -15.47 -0.95
N PRO A 252 41.77 -15.94 0.24
CA PRO A 252 42.32 -17.28 0.38
C PRO A 252 41.24 -18.32 0.14
N GLY A 253 41.66 -19.57 -0.09
CA GLY A 253 40.73 -20.68 -0.21
C GLY A 253 39.86 -20.89 1.04
N ARG A 254 38.65 -21.41 0.82
CA ARG A 254 37.56 -21.53 1.80
C ARG A 254 37.16 -20.19 2.44
N SER A 255 37.25 -19.11 1.69
CA SER A 255 36.65 -17.81 2.03
C SER A 255 35.20 -17.73 1.56
N VAL A 256 34.48 -16.71 2.03
CA VAL A 256 33.08 -16.47 1.66
C VAL A 256 32.87 -15.07 1.06
N ILE A 257 31.99 -14.97 0.06
CA ILE A 257 31.45 -13.73 -0.44
C ILE A 257 29.95 -13.73 -0.13
N PHE A 258 29.50 -12.80 0.70
CA PHE A 258 28.07 -12.57 0.89
C PHE A 258 27.61 -11.59 -0.19
N LEU A 259 26.75 -12.06 -1.10
CA LEU A 259 26.22 -11.23 -2.17
C LEU A 259 24.74 -10.97 -1.92
N GLU A 260 24.45 -9.77 -1.45
CA GLU A 260 23.12 -9.33 -1.10
C GLU A 260 22.57 -8.29 -2.07
N ALA A 261 21.26 -8.35 -2.34
CA ALA A 261 20.61 -7.33 -3.13
C ALA A 261 19.09 -7.32 -2.93
N PRO A 262 18.43 -6.15 -2.94
CA PRO A 262 17.03 -6.07 -3.26
C PRO A 262 16.74 -6.67 -4.64
N THR A 263 15.51 -7.15 -4.82
CA THR A 263 15.08 -7.74 -6.09
C THR A 263 15.29 -6.78 -7.27
N ALA A 264 15.85 -7.30 -8.37
CA ALA A 264 16.17 -6.55 -9.59
C ALA A 264 17.24 -5.44 -9.47
N ALA A 265 18.04 -5.42 -8.39
CA ALA A 265 19.13 -4.43 -8.25
C ALA A 265 20.37 -4.72 -9.13
N GLY A 266 20.56 -5.97 -9.58
CA GLY A 266 21.68 -6.36 -10.46
C GLY A 266 22.58 -7.47 -9.91
N LYS A 267 22.19 -8.12 -8.81
CA LYS A 267 22.90 -9.24 -8.15
C LYS A 267 23.49 -10.26 -9.13
N SER A 268 22.65 -10.78 -10.03
CA SER A 268 23.07 -11.81 -11.00
C SER A 268 24.09 -11.29 -12.03
N THR A 269 24.12 -9.99 -12.29
CA THR A 269 25.15 -9.38 -13.15
C THR A 269 26.51 -9.41 -12.44
N LEU A 270 26.57 -9.00 -11.17
CA LEU A 270 27.80 -9.05 -10.38
C LEU A 270 28.26 -10.50 -10.14
N ALA A 271 27.34 -11.41 -9.84
CA ALA A 271 27.66 -12.83 -9.65
C ALA A 271 28.38 -13.41 -10.88
N LYS A 272 27.91 -13.11 -12.10
CA LYS A 272 28.57 -13.51 -13.35
C LYS A 272 29.95 -12.88 -13.53
N SER A 273 30.12 -11.62 -13.17
CA SER A 273 31.43 -10.96 -13.19
C SER A 273 32.43 -11.62 -12.24
N LEU A 274 31.99 -12.00 -11.03
CA LEU A 274 32.80 -12.73 -10.06
C LEU A 274 33.14 -14.14 -10.56
N GLU A 275 32.18 -14.87 -11.14
CA GLU A 275 32.39 -16.19 -11.71
C GLU A 275 33.43 -16.17 -12.83
N GLY A 276 33.36 -15.18 -13.73
CA GLY A 276 34.34 -14.99 -14.80
C GLY A 276 35.73 -14.58 -14.30
N ALA A 277 35.84 -13.96 -13.13
CA ALA A 277 37.12 -13.53 -12.57
C ALA A 277 37.79 -14.58 -11.66
N LEU A 278 36.99 -15.43 -11.03
CA LEU A 278 37.41 -16.50 -10.11
C LEU A 278 37.29 -17.88 -10.77
N VAL A 279 37.57 -17.97 -12.08
CA VAL A 279 37.35 -19.18 -12.90
C VAL A 279 37.83 -20.45 -12.18
N GLY A 280 36.90 -21.39 -12.00
CA GLY A 280 37.17 -22.67 -11.36
C GLY A 280 37.21 -22.65 -9.83
N ARG A 281 37.39 -21.49 -9.19
CA ARG A 281 37.44 -21.33 -7.73
C ARG A 281 36.09 -20.98 -7.11
N LEU A 282 35.19 -20.34 -7.84
CA LEU A 282 33.91 -19.90 -7.26
C LEU A 282 32.90 -21.06 -7.17
N ARG A 283 32.22 -21.18 -6.03
CA ARG A 283 31.09 -22.11 -5.81
C ARG A 283 29.90 -21.34 -5.28
N ALA A 284 28.78 -21.37 -6.00
CA ALA A 284 27.59 -20.60 -5.66
C ALA A 284 26.60 -21.41 -4.82
N LEU A 285 26.28 -20.89 -3.63
CA LEU A 285 25.21 -21.38 -2.79
C LEU A 285 24.04 -20.40 -2.83
N GLU A 286 23.02 -20.75 -3.61
CA GLU A 286 21.77 -20.01 -3.67
C GLU A 286 20.93 -20.31 -2.41
N ILE A 287 20.75 -19.30 -1.55
CA ILE A 287 19.98 -19.47 -0.31
C ILE A 287 18.49 -19.63 -0.58
N ASP A 288 18.02 -19.21 -1.76
CA ASP A 288 16.65 -19.44 -2.21
C ASP A 288 16.29 -20.94 -2.28
N ARG A 289 17.28 -21.85 -2.26
CA ARG A 289 17.04 -23.30 -2.10
C ARG A 289 16.47 -23.70 -0.74
N TYR A 290 16.64 -22.84 0.27
CA TYR A 290 16.32 -23.13 1.66
C TYR A 290 14.94 -22.60 2.07
N TYR A 291 14.06 -22.23 1.12
CA TYR A 291 12.68 -21.91 1.44
C TYR A 291 11.97 -23.13 2.07
N GLY A 292 11.11 -22.86 3.05
CA GLY A 292 10.15 -23.84 3.55
C GLY A 292 9.03 -24.11 2.53
N ASN A 293 8.15 -25.07 2.83
CA ASN A 293 6.97 -25.27 1.99
C ASN A 293 6.12 -24.00 1.96
N VAL A 294 5.46 -23.73 0.84
CA VAL A 294 4.54 -22.59 0.69
C VAL A 294 3.41 -22.60 1.71
N ALA A 295 3.05 -23.76 2.25
CA ALA A 295 2.09 -23.91 3.35
C ALA A 295 2.59 -23.23 4.63
N ASP A 296 3.87 -23.39 4.94
CA ASP A 296 4.55 -22.95 6.16
C ASP A 296 5.12 -21.53 6.03
N ALA A 297 5.15 -20.98 4.81
CA ALA A 297 5.63 -19.63 4.55
C ALA A 297 4.83 -18.61 5.38
N PRO A 298 5.51 -17.57 5.93
CA PRO A 298 4.85 -16.49 6.62
C PRO A 298 3.82 -15.84 5.69
N ARG A 299 2.72 -15.37 6.28
CA ARG A 299 1.59 -14.82 5.54
C ARG A 299 1.58 -13.32 5.68
N ASP A 300 1.33 -12.64 4.58
CA ASP A 300 1.02 -11.22 4.61
C ASP A 300 -0.38 -10.97 5.20
N ALA A 301 -0.74 -9.71 5.38
CA ALA A 301 -2.03 -9.33 5.95
C ALA A 301 -3.24 -9.76 5.08
N ALA A 302 -3.02 -10.14 3.83
CA ALA A 302 -4.02 -10.71 2.94
C ALA A 302 -4.01 -12.26 2.92
N GLY A 303 -3.22 -12.91 3.78
CA GLY A 303 -3.11 -14.37 3.87
C GLY A 303 -2.27 -15.01 2.76
N ARG A 304 -1.55 -14.22 1.95
CA ARG A 304 -0.71 -14.72 0.86
C ARG A 304 0.69 -15.05 1.38
N PRO A 305 1.37 -16.07 0.83
CA PRO A 305 2.76 -16.33 1.15
C PRO A 305 3.65 -15.09 0.94
N ASP A 306 4.55 -14.87 1.87
CA ASP A 306 5.49 -13.76 1.86
C ASP A 306 6.95 -14.24 1.95
N PHE A 307 7.56 -14.45 0.80
CA PHE A 307 8.92 -14.99 0.71
C PHE A 307 10.01 -13.92 0.94
N ASP A 308 9.65 -12.64 1.00
CA ASP A 308 10.58 -11.53 1.24
C ASP A 308 10.82 -11.31 2.74
N ARG A 309 10.69 -12.36 3.57
CA ARG A 309 10.95 -12.32 5.01
C ARG A 309 11.97 -13.41 5.41
N PRO A 310 12.86 -13.14 6.38
CA PRO A 310 13.85 -14.13 6.83
C PRO A 310 13.24 -15.44 7.33
N ASP A 311 12.07 -15.39 7.96
CA ASP A 311 11.34 -16.54 8.50
C ASP A 311 10.71 -17.45 7.42
N ALA A 312 10.73 -17.03 6.14
CA ALA A 312 10.39 -17.91 5.01
C ALA A 312 11.50 -18.93 4.70
N LEU A 313 12.74 -18.66 5.12
CA LEU A 313 13.92 -19.49 4.88
C LEU A 313 14.28 -20.34 6.10
N LYS A 314 14.80 -21.54 5.85
CA LYS A 314 15.43 -22.39 6.86
C LYS A 314 16.88 -21.95 7.10
N LEU A 315 17.04 -20.73 7.64
CA LEU A 315 18.37 -20.11 7.84
C LEU A 315 19.30 -20.93 8.73
N ASP A 316 18.78 -21.64 9.74
CA ASP A 316 19.58 -22.56 10.56
C ASP A 316 20.23 -23.67 9.73
N ARG A 317 19.49 -24.24 8.79
CA ARG A 317 20.00 -25.26 7.87
C ARG A 317 21.02 -24.66 6.92
N ALA A 318 20.74 -23.49 6.35
CA ALA A 318 21.68 -22.79 5.47
C ALA A 318 23.00 -22.47 6.18
N ALA A 319 22.97 -21.98 7.42
CA ALA A 319 24.16 -21.71 8.20
C ALA A 319 24.95 -22.97 8.56
N LYS A 320 24.26 -24.07 8.91
CA LYS A 320 24.91 -25.36 9.11
C LYS A 320 25.66 -25.80 7.86
N ASP A 321 25.01 -25.70 6.71
CA ASP A 321 25.57 -26.12 5.42
C ASP A 321 26.74 -25.22 4.99
N ILE A 322 26.63 -23.89 5.17
CA ILE A 322 27.75 -22.95 4.96
C ILE A 322 28.95 -23.34 5.83
N ARG A 323 28.74 -23.62 7.12
CA ARG A 323 29.83 -23.99 8.04
C ARG A 323 30.51 -25.29 7.60
N ALA A 324 29.74 -26.31 7.22
CA ALA A 324 30.25 -27.59 6.75
C ALA A 324 31.04 -27.43 5.43
N LEU A 325 30.51 -26.67 4.48
CA LEU A 325 31.20 -26.34 3.22
C LEU A 325 32.52 -25.63 3.47
N LEU A 326 32.56 -24.62 4.34
CA LEU A 326 33.78 -23.91 4.71
C LEU A 326 34.77 -24.78 5.51
N ALA A 327 34.33 -25.89 6.10
CA ALA A 327 35.21 -26.92 6.67
C ALA A 327 35.78 -27.88 5.61
N GLY A 328 35.27 -27.84 4.37
CA GLY A 328 35.59 -28.77 3.29
C GLY A 328 34.79 -30.06 3.32
N GLU A 329 33.71 -30.10 4.10
CA GLU A 329 32.80 -31.24 4.16
C GLU A 329 31.87 -31.26 2.95
N ARG A 330 31.39 -32.45 2.60
CA ARG A 330 30.42 -32.65 1.54
C ARG A 330 29.01 -32.48 2.11
N VAL A 331 28.23 -31.60 1.50
CA VAL A 331 26.85 -31.29 1.90
C VAL A 331 25.89 -31.71 0.81
N GLU A 332 24.78 -32.36 1.19
CA GLU A 332 23.63 -32.54 0.30
C GLU A 332 22.76 -31.28 0.35
N LEU A 333 22.57 -30.63 -0.79
CA LEU A 333 21.82 -29.38 -0.88
C LEU A 333 20.31 -29.65 -0.88
N PRO A 334 19.50 -28.75 -0.29
CA PRO A 334 18.05 -28.77 -0.51
C PRO A 334 17.72 -28.22 -1.89
N SER A 335 16.49 -28.45 -2.33
CA SER A 335 15.90 -27.77 -3.49
C SER A 335 14.51 -27.23 -3.15
N TYR A 336 14.13 -26.13 -3.80
CA TYR A 336 12.81 -25.54 -3.68
C TYR A 336 12.21 -25.34 -5.06
N ASP A 337 11.03 -25.93 -5.30
CA ASP A 337 10.31 -25.78 -6.55
C ASP A 337 9.32 -24.62 -6.44
N MET A 338 9.61 -23.53 -7.15
CA MET A 338 8.78 -22.33 -7.20
C MET A 338 7.40 -22.57 -7.83
N ALA A 339 7.23 -23.61 -8.65
CA ALA A 339 5.96 -23.93 -9.31
C ALA A 339 5.01 -24.69 -8.38
N SER A 340 5.50 -25.75 -7.72
CA SER A 340 4.72 -26.52 -6.75
C SER A 340 4.69 -25.88 -5.35
N GLY A 341 5.66 -25.01 -5.04
CA GLY A 341 5.84 -24.43 -3.71
C GLY A 341 6.34 -25.44 -2.67
N LEU A 342 6.94 -26.54 -3.12
CA LEU A 342 7.42 -27.62 -2.25
C LEU A 342 8.93 -27.53 -2.04
N SER A 343 9.34 -27.78 -0.79
CA SER A 343 10.74 -27.88 -0.39
C SER A 343 11.15 -29.34 -0.29
N ASN A 344 12.27 -29.70 -0.91
CA ASN A 344 12.92 -30.98 -0.71
C ASN A 344 14.23 -30.75 0.08
N PRO A 345 14.33 -31.21 1.34
CA PRO A 345 15.53 -30.98 2.15
C PRO A 345 16.78 -31.72 1.65
N ASN A 346 16.61 -32.76 0.81
CA ASN A 346 17.69 -33.61 0.31
C ASN A 346 17.46 -33.86 -1.20
N SER A 347 18.02 -33.00 -2.05
CA SER A 347 17.75 -33.06 -3.49
C SER A 347 18.52 -34.15 -4.24
N GLY A 348 19.41 -34.89 -3.58
CA GLY A 348 20.39 -35.77 -4.21
C GLY A 348 21.58 -35.03 -4.83
N GLU A 349 21.61 -33.71 -4.75
CA GLU A 349 22.71 -32.88 -5.26
C GLU A 349 23.69 -32.58 -4.13
N TYR A 350 24.98 -32.70 -4.43
CA TYR A 350 26.02 -32.50 -3.43
C TYR A 350 26.96 -31.37 -3.83
N MET A 351 27.38 -30.60 -2.83
CA MET A 351 28.41 -29.59 -2.95
C MET A 351 29.52 -29.88 -1.94
N GLN A 352 30.77 -29.62 -2.34
CA GLN A 352 31.94 -29.65 -1.48
C GLN A 352 32.88 -28.55 -1.95
N LEU A 353 33.55 -27.88 -1.01
CA LEU A 353 34.57 -26.88 -1.34
C LEU A 353 35.96 -27.52 -1.29
N ASP A 354 36.71 -27.33 -2.37
CA ASP A 354 38.13 -27.66 -2.40
C ASP A 354 38.96 -26.68 -1.57
N ALA A 355 40.27 -26.91 -1.47
CA ALA A 355 41.16 -26.10 -0.66
C ALA A 355 41.21 -24.63 -1.13
N ASP A 356 41.11 -24.38 -2.45
CA ASP A 356 41.28 -23.07 -3.08
C ASP A 356 39.95 -22.38 -3.46
N ASP A 357 38.82 -23.05 -3.20
CA ASP A 357 37.48 -22.60 -3.57
C ASP A 357 37.03 -21.41 -2.71
N VAL A 358 36.23 -20.51 -3.29
CA VAL A 358 35.55 -19.40 -2.60
C VAL A 358 34.05 -19.62 -2.72
N LEU A 359 33.36 -19.62 -1.58
CA LEU A 359 31.91 -19.77 -1.52
C LEU A 359 31.25 -18.41 -1.76
N ILE A 360 30.35 -18.30 -2.73
CA ILE A 360 29.43 -17.16 -2.82
C ILE A 360 28.07 -17.55 -2.25
N VAL A 361 27.65 -16.83 -1.21
CA VAL A 361 26.32 -16.95 -0.60
C VAL A 361 25.42 -15.95 -1.32
N ASP A 362 24.55 -16.47 -2.19
CA ASP A 362 23.69 -15.66 -3.05
C ASP A 362 22.26 -15.58 -2.49
N SER A 363 21.84 -14.41 -2.03
CA SER A 363 20.52 -14.24 -1.40
C SER A 363 20.08 -12.78 -1.30
N ILE A 364 18.79 -12.54 -1.09
CA ILE A 364 18.31 -11.23 -0.61
C ILE A 364 18.61 -11.00 0.89
N PHE A 365 19.06 -12.05 1.61
CA PHE A 365 19.43 -12.03 3.02
C PHE A 365 20.85 -12.58 3.25
N ALA A 366 21.76 -12.42 2.28
CA ALA A 366 23.03 -13.15 2.28
C ALA A 366 23.86 -12.83 3.52
N SER A 367 23.85 -11.56 3.94
CA SER A 367 24.59 -11.07 5.10
C SER A 367 23.78 -11.15 6.41
N HIS A 368 22.66 -11.87 6.44
CA HIS A 368 21.88 -12.08 7.66
C HIS A 368 22.79 -12.57 8.81
N PRO A 369 22.66 -12.05 10.04
CA PRO A 369 23.60 -12.33 11.13
C PRO A 369 23.87 -13.82 11.37
N LEU A 370 22.82 -14.65 11.24
CA LEU A 370 22.90 -16.09 11.37
C LEU A 370 23.79 -16.75 10.30
N LEU A 371 23.74 -16.27 9.05
CA LEU A 371 24.58 -16.77 7.96
C LEU A 371 26.02 -16.24 8.09
N LYS A 372 26.20 -14.98 8.51
CA LYS A 372 27.54 -14.43 8.80
C LYS A 372 28.25 -15.19 9.92
N ALA A 373 27.52 -15.55 10.99
CA ALA A 373 28.04 -16.34 12.09
C ALA A 373 28.54 -17.74 11.65
N ALA A 374 27.99 -18.30 10.57
CA ALA A 374 28.45 -19.57 10.02
C ALA A 374 29.86 -19.50 9.41
N ALA A 375 30.31 -18.31 9.03
CA ALA A 375 31.62 -18.05 8.44
C ALA A 375 32.62 -17.42 9.42
N GLU A 376 32.30 -17.37 10.72
CA GLU A 376 33.22 -16.86 11.75
C GLU A 376 34.57 -17.59 11.69
N GLY A 377 35.67 -16.82 11.71
CA GLY A 377 37.03 -17.34 11.58
C GLY A 377 37.49 -17.61 10.15
N ARG A 378 36.65 -17.38 9.13
CA ARG A 378 37.05 -17.33 7.71
C ARG A 378 37.17 -15.88 7.23
N GLN A 379 37.92 -15.66 6.14
CA GLN A 379 37.86 -14.38 5.45
C GLN A 379 36.53 -14.25 4.71
N ALA A 380 35.92 -13.08 4.82
CA ALA A 380 34.64 -12.76 4.22
C ALA A 380 34.73 -11.44 3.45
N LEU A 381 33.96 -11.37 2.36
CA LEU A 381 33.69 -10.14 1.63
C LEU A 381 32.17 -9.95 1.53
N ASP A 382 31.65 -8.92 2.15
CA ASP A 382 30.23 -8.60 2.18
C ASP A 382 29.90 -7.51 1.16
N VAL A 383 29.09 -7.85 0.15
CA VAL A 383 28.77 -6.98 -0.97
C VAL A 383 27.27 -6.78 -1.07
N TYR A 384 26.84 -5.53 -0.95
CA TYR A 384 25.45 -5.14 -1.11
C TYR A 384 25.24 -4.43 -2.45
N MET A 385 24.38 -4.99 -3.28
CA MET A 385 23.96 -4.40 -4.55
C MET A 385 22.73 -3.52 -4.34
N ASP A 386 22.84 -2.23 -4.63
CA ASP A 386 21.77 -1.26 -4.50
C ASP A 386 21.29 -0.78 -5.88
N ALA A 387 20.01 -0.42 -5.95
CA ALA A 387 19.45 0.30 -7.07
C ALA A 387 18.15 0.99 -6.65
N PRO A 388 17.81 2.15 -7.24
CA PRO A 388 16.54 2.80 -6.99
C PRO A 388 15.35 1.88 -7.24
N ALA A 389 14.37 1.88 -6.35
CA ALA A 389 13.10 1.18 -6.48
C ALA A 389 12.44 1.45 -7.84
N VAL A 390 12.51 2.69 -8.34
CA VAL A 390 11.92 3.03 -9.64
C VAL A 390 12.64 2.31 -10.80
N VAL A 391 13.96 2.14 -10.72
CA VAL A 391 14.71 1.36 -11.72
C VAL A 391 14.38 -0.13 -11.58
N ARG A 392 14.39 -0.64 -10.34
CA ARG A 392 14.12 -2.05 -10.03
C ARG A 392 12.72 -2.48 -10.47
N LEU A 393 11.72 -1.62 -10.29
CA LEU A 393 10.36 -1.86 -10.78
C LEU A 393 10.34 -2.01 -12.31
N ALA A 394 11.01 -1.11 -13.04
CA ALA A 394 11.09 -1.19 -14.50
C ALA A 394 11.77 -2.49 -14.96
N ARG A 395 12.93 -2.82 -14.38
CA ARG A 395 13.67 -4.06 -14.65
C ARG A 395 12.82 -5.30 -14.35
N ARG A 396 12.08 -5.30 -13.24
CA ARG A 396 11.19 -6.41 -12.85
C ARG A 396 10.04 -6.59 -13.83
N LEU A 397 9.36 -5.50 -14.21
CA LEU A 397 8.28 -5.55 -15.20
C LEU A 397 8.77 -6.07 -16.56
N ALA A 398 9.95 -5.62 -17.02
CA ALA A 398 10.56 -6.09 -18.25
C ALA A 398 10.95 -7.58 -18.17
N ARG A 399 11.66 -7.98 -17.11
CA ARG A 399 12.10 -9.37 -16.90
C ARG A 399 10.92 -10.33 -16.81
N ASP A 400 9.92 -10.03 -15.99
CA ASP A 400 8.82 -10.95 -15.70
C ASP A 400 7.83 -11.05 -16.87
N LYS A 401 7.72 -10.03 -17.74
CA LYS A 401 7.00 -10.10 -19.02
C LYS A 401 7.66 -11.11 -19.97
N VAL A 402 8.99 -11.06 -20.11
CA VAL A 402 9.74 -11.88 -21.07
C VAL A 402 9.94 -13.31 -20.57
N THR A 403 10.34 -13.49 -19.31
CA THR A 403 10.81 -14.80 -18.79
C THR A 403 9.71 -15.66 -18.17
N ARG A 404 8.61 -15.06 -17.68
CA ARG A 404 7.62 -15.77 -16.84
C ARG A 404 6.18 -15.65 -17.33
N GLY A 405 5.92 -14.89 -18.40
CA GLY A 405 4.57 -14.66 -18.93
C GLY A 405 3.59 -14.09 -17.89
N LYS A 406 4.10 -13.51 -16.79
CA LYS A 406 3.23 -13.04 -15.70
C LYS A 406 2.56 -11.72 -16.12
N PRO A 407 1.23 -11.60 -15.96
CA PRO A 407 0.53 -10.35 -16.22
C PRO A 407 1.13 -9.23 -15.36
N VAL A 408 1.27 -8.04 -15.97
CA VAL A 408 1.78 -6.83 -15.32
C VAL A 408 1.06 -6.56 -13.99
N GLY A 409 -0.27 -6.75 -13.96
CA GLY A 409 -1.07 -6.57 -12.75
C GLY A 409 -0.64 -7.45 -11.57
N ASP A 410 -0.19 -8.69 -11.80
CA ASP A 410 0.25 -9.57 -10.72
C ASP A 410 1.60 -9.13 -10.13
N ASN A 411 2.51 -8.65 -10.98
CA ASN A 411 3.78 -8.09 -10.52
C ASN A 411 3.57 -6.82 -9.68
N LEU A 412 2.61 -5.97 -10.08
CA LEU A 412 2.32 -4.73 -9.37
C LEU A 412 1.64 -4.97 -8.01
N ARG A 413 0.75 -5.98 -7.92
CA ARG A 413 -0.01 -6.29 -6.69
C ARG A 413 0.83 -6.71 -5.48
N GLY A 414 2.11 -7.05 -5.67
CA GLY A 414 3.06 -7.38 -4.60
C GLY A 414 4.13 -6.32 -4.35
N TRP A 415 4.28 -5.31 -5.22
CA TRP A 415 5.42 -4.40 -5.17
C TRP A 415 5.50 -3.55 -3.90
N ALA A 416 4.37 -3.02 -3.43
CA ALA A 416 4.33 -2.24 -2.19
C ALA A 416 4.84 -3.06 -0.98
N ARG A 417 4.40 -4.32 -0.86
CA ARG A 417 4.84 -5.25 0.18
C ARG A 417 6.35 -5.52 0.07
N ILE A 418 6.86 -5.72 -1.14
CA ILE A 418 8.30 -5.90 -1.38
C ILE A 418 9.08 -4.70 -0.85
N LEU A 419 8.63 -3.47 -1.11
CA LEU A 419 9.30 -2.27 -0.60
C LEU A 419 9.25 -2.16 0.93
N GLU A 420 8.14 -2.55 1.55
CA GLU A 420 7.99 -2.59 3.01
C GLU A 420 8.93 -3.61 3.65
N ASN A 421 8.95 -4.85 3.13
CA ASN A 421 9.83 -5.91 3.61
C ASN A 421 11.30 -5.60 3.33
N GLU A 422 11.61 -5.00 2.19
CA GLU A 422 12.94 -4.53 1.86
C GLU A 422 13.43 -3.51 2.88
N ALA A 423 12.60 -2.53 3.25
CA ALA A 423 12.95 -1.55 4.27
C ALA A 423 13.14 -2.18 5.67
N ALA A 424 12.36 -3.22 5.99
CA ALA A 424 12.40 -3.88 7.29
C ALA A 424 13.55 -4.87 7.46
N TYR A 425 13.91 -5.63 6.41
CA TYR A 425 14.78 -6.80 6.53
C TYR A 425 16.00 -6.80 5.62
N ILE A 426 15.97 -6.09 4.48
CA ILE A 426 17.05 -6.13 3.47
C ILE A 426 17.92 -4.87 3.57
N LYS A 427 17.33 -3.67 3.55
CA LYS A 427 18.09 -2.41 3.67
C LYS A 427 18.97 -2.31 4.92
N PRO A 428 18.57 -2.79 6.12
CA PRO A 428 19.43 -2.74 7.29
C PRO A 428 20.76 -3.51 7.13
N LEU A 429 20.79 -4.50 6.24
CA LEU A 429 21.98 -5.32 6.00
C LEU A 429 23.05 -4.56 5.18
N ARG A 430 22.64 -3.53 4.43
CA ARG A 430 23.54 -2.61 3.71
C ARG A 430 24.60 -1.96 4.61
N ASP A 431 24.24 -1.64 5.85
CA ASP A 431 25.12 -0.89 6.77
C ASP A 431 26.31 -1.72 7.25
N GLY A 432 26.23 -3.05 7.14
CA GLY A 432 27.30 -3.98 7.51
C GLY A 432 28.16 -4.46 6.34
N ALA A 433 27.92 -3.97 5.12
CA ALA A 433 28.61 -4.42 3.91
C ALA A 433 29.99 -3.76 3.76
N ASP A 434 30.97 -4.53 3.26
CA ASP A 434 32.30 -4.02 2.90
C ASP A 434 32.24 -3.11 1.66
N ALA A 435 31.29 -3.38 0.76
CA ALA A 435 31.09 -2.61 -0.46
C ALA A 435 29.60 -2.50 -0.80
N VAL A 436 29.17 -1.29 -1.16
CA VAL A 436 27.84 -1.03 -1.74
C VAL A 436 28.01 -0.65 -3.21
N ILE A 437 27.44 -1.45 -4.11
CA ILE A 437 27.58 -1.26 -5.56
C ILE A 437 26.22 -0.88 -6.16
N ASN A 438 26.20 0.14 -7.00
CA ASN A 438 25.04 0.51 -7.81
C ASN A 438 25.45 0.57 -9.28
N LEU A 439 24.83 -0.25 -10.12
CA LEU A 439 25.13 -0.37 -11.57
C LEU A 439 24.21 0.47 -12.46
N VAL A 440 23.37 1.32 -11.88
CA VAL A 440 22.41 2.13 -12.66
C VAL A 440 23.16 3.22 -13.43
N THR A 441 23.02 3.22 -14.75
CA THR A 441 23.70 4.22 -15.61
C THR A 441 22.84 5.49 -15.79
N PRO A 442 23.47 6.65 -16.08
CA PRO A 442 22.73 7.86 -16.45
C PRO A 442 21.80 7.67 -17.64
N GLU A 443 22.20 6.86 -18.62
CA GLU A 443 21.40 6.55 -19.82
C GLU A 443 20.15 5.73 -19.45
N GLU A 444 20.30 4.73 -18.58
CA GLU A 444 19.16 3.94 -18.07
C GLU A 444 18.16 4.87 -17.37
N LEU A 445 18.65 5.78 -16.53
CA LEU A 445 17.82 6.75 -15.81
C LEU A 445 17.11 7.73 -16.74
N ALA A 446 17.82 8.26 -17.74
CA ALA A 446 17.24 9.18 -18.72
C ALA A 446 16.14 8.50 -19.56
N GLY A 447 16.28 7.19 -19.82
CA GLY A 447 15.30 6.40 -20.58
C GLY A 447 14.05 5.97 -19.78
N LEU A 448 14.10 5.99 -18.45
CA LEU A 448 13.01 5.46 -17.60
C LEU A 448 11.64 6.09 -17.87
N PRO A 449 11.48 7.43 -17.96
CA PRO A 449 10.17 8.02 -18.19
C PRO A 449 9.52 7.51 -19.48
N ALA A 450 10.28 7.48 -20.58
CA ALA A 450 9.79 6.98 -21.87
C ALA A 450 9.46 5.47 -21.82
N ALA A 451 10.26 4.67 -21.12
CA ALA A 451 9.99 3.25 -20.93
C ALA A 451 8.66 3.00 -20.19
N TYR A 452 8.41 3.77 -19.12
CA TYR A 452 7.14 3.68 -18.39
C TYR A 452 5.94 4.18 -19.17
N GLU A 453 6.09 5.26 -19.96
CA GLU A 453 5.02 5.74 -20.84
C GLU A 453 4.62 4.68 -21.86
N LYS A 454 5.60 4.00 -22.47
CA LYS A 454 5.35 2.88 -23.37
C LYS A 454 4.58 1.76 -22.67
N LEU A 455 5.01 1.34 -21.48
CA LEU A 455 4.33 0.28 -20.72
C LEU A 455 2.88 0.65 -20.37
N LEU A 456 2.61 1.91 -19.99
CA LEU A 456 1.25 2.37 -19.70
C LEU A 456 0.37 2.47 -20.95
N ALA A 457 0.95 2.85 -22.08
CA ALA A 457 0.24 2.91 -23.36
C ALA A 457 -0.17 1.51 -23.84
N GLU A 458 0.68 0.50 -23.65
CA GLU A 458 0.42 -0.90 -24.00
C GLU A 458 -0.62 -1.57 -23.07
N GLU A 459 -0.81 -1.08 -21.83
CA GLU A 459 -1.72 -1.70 -20.86
C GLU A 459 -3.19 -1.32 -21.13
N ALA A 460 -4.00 -2.28 -21.59
CA ALA A 460 -5.40 -2.07 -21.91
C ALA A 460 -6.31 -1.98 -20.68
N ASP A 461 -5.93 -2.59 -19.54
CA ASP A 461 -6.74 -2.57 -18.33
C ASP A 461 -6.56 -1.24 -17.57
N PRO A 462 -7.61 -0.40 -17.45
CA PRO A 462 -7.51 0.89 -16.76
C PRO A 462 -7.18 0.74 -15.27
N VAL A 463 -7.54 -0.37 -14.62
CA VAL A 463 -7.22 -0.64 -13.21
C VAL A 463 -5.73 -0.94 -13.06
N VAL A 464 -5.17 -1.78 -13.94
CA VAL A 464 -3.74 -2.11 -13.93
C VAL A 464 -2.91 -0.88 -14.28
N ARG A 465 -3.36 -0.06 -15.24
CA ARG A 465 -2.72 1.21 -15.60
C ARG A 465 -2.69 2.18 -14.41
N ALA A 466 -3.79 2.32 -13.68
CA ALA A 466 -3.84 3.17 -12.47
C ALA A 466 -2.90 2.66 -11.37
N LEU A 467 -2.89 1.34 -11.13
CA LEU A 467 -1.99 0.69 -10.17
C LEU A 467 -0.51 0.91 -10.54
N MET A 468 -0.16 0.81 -11.82
CA MET A 468 1.20 1.06 -12.30
C MET A 468 1.64 2.49 -11.98
N GLY A 469 0.79 3.49 -12.25
CA GLY A 469 1.07 4.88 -11.91
C GLY A 469 1.24 5.11 -10.40
N GLU A 470 0.48 4.41 -9.56
CA GLU A 470 0.66 4.42 -8.11
C GLU A 470 2.00 3.81 -7.69
N MET A 471 2.38 2.66 -8.25
CA MET A 471 3.63 1.97 -7.94
C MET A 471 4.87 2.75 -8.37
N ILE A 472 4.82 3.44 -9.52
CA ILE A 472 5.90 4.36 -9.96
C ILE A 472 6.09 5.46 -8.90
N ARG A 473 5.00 6.11 -8.48
CA ARG A 473 5.07 7.17 -7.45
C ARG A 473 5.54 6.65 -6.09
N ALA A 474 5.09 5.46 -5.68
CA ALA A 474 5.56 4.82 -4.45
C ALA A 474 7.06 4.52 -4.51
N SER A 475 7.55 4.05 -5.66
CA SER A 475 8.98 3.77 -5.86
C SER A 475 9.81 5.06 -5.78
N LEU A 476 9.39 6.12 -6.48
CA LEU A 476 10.06 7.43 -6.40
C LEU A 476 10.06 8.01 -4.98
N ARG A 477 9.00 7.81 -4.20
CA ARG A 477 8.97 8.20 -2.77
C ARG A 477 9.93 7.37 -1.92
N ALA A 478 9.96 6.06 -2.13
CA ALA A 478 10.88 5.17 -1.42
C ALA A 478 12.35 5.52 -1.70
N ASP A 479 12.64 5.95 -2.93
CA ASP A 479 13.97 6.41 -3.35
C ASP A 479 14.34 7.77 -2.76
N GLY A 480 13.37 8.67 -2.59
CA GLY A 480 13.57 9.97 -1.95
C GLY A 480 13.69 9.90 -0.42
N ALA A 481 13.02 8.96 0.24
CA ALA A 481 13.07 8.76 1.70
C ALA A 481 14.30 7.98 2.17
N ALA A 482 15.03 7.33 1.26
CA ALA A 482 16.26 6.59 1.55
C ALA A 482 17.52 7.49 1.59
N ARG A 483 17.35 8.81 1.48
CA ARG A 483 18.38 9.84 1.66
C ARG A 483 18.06 10.64 2.91
#